data_AF-A0A925LW18-F1
#
_entry.id   AF-A0A925LW18-F1
#
_cell.length_a   1.000
_cell.length_b   1.000
_cell.length_c   1.000
_cell.angle_alpha   90.00
_cell.angle_beta   90.00
_cell.angle_gamma   90.00
#
_symmetry.space_group_name_H-M   'P 1'
#
loop_
_entity.id
_entity.type
_entity.pdbx_description
1 polymer ?
#
loop_
_entity_poly.entity_id
_entity_poly.type
_entity_poly.pdbx_seq_one_letter_code
_entity_poly.pdbx_strand_id
1 'polypeptide(L)'
;MKLRHSGNVFFQIVVHTMHSSFLLVACCVLDGSLNAQENGDATTRFVDCSLLVAPEYPATWPTHPFPRFQLIHEQSIGPNSPYNIDVLLIDGNTGTQLDVPPHSVVRPELNREKSGPFGLAYTDKIEAWQFGGEACIVDVRELLDKAPNGVSPLVLPSHIERFEQQHRRLKFGDVVLFRSDYSDTCYRPFPEGHRYIADVVDRKAPGYPDPNPETMELLATRGVMTLGTDSASMGPMPNLAEPTHYAGLRHGMIWTEGATNLGQLPTTGAFYCMLGPKHANGPYSETRAFAVVGGDLPTRLIDSARNKRAIDLSPTLAMNLPVTNPGSLAGRHRQVYVKVDFLYSPDLDMWHHTHLMDAAAGTHLITPSFALPPEGAAIEYSPEVRGWLADYESKYGKRGFSSRTTDKVPLDWTCGDARVVDVRSLVDTTQRSAWPASPEITVAMLKADEMAHGEFNPGQIVVFHTGHLDLHFKSAPDDKGVWQDPLTGKSEGWPAPGPDAINYLHSKNIRCVATDAPDLGGVDPRRALMTYWALGGHDMVGVEFLYNVGSIPTNSYFLFAPTRIRDCHSSPGRAIVLY
;
A
#
# COMPACT_ATOMS: atom_id res chain seq x y z
N MET A 1 -36.11 -26.53 56.11
CA MET A 1 -36.61 -27.30 57.27
C MET A 1 -35.48 -27.48 58.29
N LYS A 2 -35.70 -28.05 59.48
CA LYS A 2 -34.78 -27.92 60.64
C LYS A 2 -33.60 -28.92 60.69
N LEU A 3 -32.40 -28.36 60.93
CA LEU A 3 -31.39 -28.69 61.97
C LEU A 3 -30.69 -30.08 62.08
N ARG A 4 -29.34 -30.01 62.01
CA ARG A 4 -28.29 -30.47 62.98
C ARG A 4 -28.21 -31.94 63.45
N HIS A 5 -26.97 -32.45 63.53
CA HIS A 5 -26.14 -32.87 64.71
C HIS A 5 -24.83 -33.51 64.16
N SER A 6 -23.66 -33.68 64.81
CA SER A 6 -22.97 -33.13 66.00
C SER A 6 -21.44 -33.46 65.83
N GLY A 7 -20.43 -33.10 66.64
CA GLY A 7 -20.30 -32.46 67.96
C GLY A 7 -18.78 -32.19 68.25
N ASN A 8 -18.37 -31.97 69.52
CA ASN A 8 -16.98 -31.58 69.88
C ASN A 8 -16.25 -32.60 70.79
N VAL A 9 -14.93 -32.70 70.67
CA VAL A 9 -13.98 -33.06 71.77
C VAL A 9 -12.68 -32.23 71.62
N PHE A 10 -12.03 -31.86 72.73
CA PHE A 10 -10.78 -31.09 72.82
C PHE A 10 -9.51 -31.99 72.71
N PHE A 11 -8.32 -31.41 72.46
CA PHE A 11 -7.21 -31.44 73.44
C PHE A 11 -6.13 -30.36 73.19
N GLN A 12 -5.03 -30.41 73.96
CA GLN A 12 -4.19 -29.29 74.41
C GLN A 12 -3.20 -28.63 73.42
N ILE A 13 -2.71 -27.47 73.88
CA ILE A 13 -1.66 -26.61 73.31
C ILE A 13 -0.26 -27.22 73.51
N VAL A 14 0.60 -27.10 72.49
CA VAL A 14 2.07 -26.91 72.66
C VAL A 14 2.51 -25.77 71.74
N VAL A 15 3.33 -24.85 72.25
CA VAL A 15 3.86 -23.69 71.50
C VAL A 15 5.34 -23.92 71.21
N HIS A 16 5.77 -23.79 69.94
CA HIS A 16 7.13 -23.34 69.60
C HIS A 16 7.19 -22.67 68.21
N THR A 17 7.67 -21.42 68.21
CA THR A 17 8.44 -20.71 67.16
C THR A 17 8.23 -20.97 65.65
N MET A 18 7.82 -19.91 64.94
CA MET A 18 8.55 -19.25 63.81
C MET A 18 9.13 -20.12 62.66
N HIS A 19 8.91 -19.84 61.37
CA HIS A 19 8.41 -18.64 60.65
C HIS A 19 7.58 -19.03 59.41
N SER A 20 6.63 -18.18 58.99
CA SER A 20 6.28 -17.95 57.57
C SER A 20 5.36 -16.73 57.44
N SER A 21 5.71 -15.78 56.57
CA SER A 21 4.95 -14.55 56.35
C SER A 21 4.01 -14.70 55.16
N PHE A 22 2.70 -14.68 55.41
CA PHE A 22 1.69 -14.36 54.40
C PHE A 22 1.14 -12.96 54.68
N LEU A 23 1.33 -12.02 53.76
CA LEU A 23 0.71 -10.69 53.83
C LEU A 23 -0.37 -10.58 52.77
N LEU A 24 -1.57 -10.14 53.17
CA LEU A 24 -2.60 -9.72 52.22
C LEU A 24 -2.12 -8.51 51.43
N VAL A 25 -2.28 -8.55 50.11
CA VAL A 25 -2.31 -7.34 49.28
C VAL A 25 -3.78 -6.92 49.19
N ALA A 26 -4.11 -5.73 49.69
CA ALA A 26 -5.45 -5.17 49.60
C ALA A 26 -5.67 -4.50 48.24
N CYS A 27 -6.92 -4.52 47.75
CA CYS A 27 -7.28 -3.84 46.51
C CYS A 27 -7.29 -2.32 46.68
N CYS A 28 -6.53 -1.61 45.85
CA CYS A 28 -6.73 -0.19 45.58
C CYS A 28 -6.95 -0.02 44.07
N VAL A 29 -8.18 0.32 43.68
CA VAL A 29 -8.46 0.89 42.36
C VAL A 29 -8.11 2.38 42.43
N LEU A 30 -7.26 2.86 41.52
CA LEU A 30 -6.96 4.28 41.34
C LEU A 30 -6.89 4.58 39.85
N ASP A 31 -7.53 5.69 39.45
CA ASP A 31 -7.57 6.14 38.07
C ASP A 31 -6.19 6.56 37.55
N GLY A 32 -5.86 6.12 36.34
CA GLY A 32 -4.56 6.33 35.68
C GLY A 32 -4.56 7.37 34.55
N SER A 33 -5.52 8.30 34.55
CA SER A 33 -5.64 9.32 33.51
C SER A 33 -4.76 10.54 33.81
N LEU A 34 -3.56 10.61 33.22
CA LEU A 34 -2.84 11.82 32.76
C LEU A 34 -1.36 11.51 32.42
N ASN A 35 -0.74 12.38 31.63
CA ASN A 35 0.70 12.42 31.31
C ASN A 35 1.29 11.22 30.55
N ALA A 36 0.75 10.96 29.35
CA ALA A 36 1.57 10.45 28.24
C ALA A 36 2.55 11.56 27.79
N GLN A 37 3.60 11.78 28.58
CA GLN A 37 4.64 12.78 28.29
C GLN A 37 5.60 12.26 27.20
N GLU A 38 6.15 13.18 26.41
CA GLU A 38 6.97 12.93 25.22
C GLU A 38 8.28 12.17 25.51
N ASN A 39 8.20 10.85 25.60
CA ASN A 39 9.31 9.96 25.23
C ASN A 39 9.01 9.44 23.83
N GLY A 40 9.67 9.99 22.82
CA GLY A 40 9.60 9.45 21.46
C GLY A 40 10.09 8.01 21.45
N ASP A 41 9.41 7.15 20.68
CA ASP A 41 9.87 5.77 20.48
C ASP A 41 11.27 5.81 19.85
N ALA A 42 12.26 5.26 20.54
CA ALA A 42 13.63 5.21 20.05
C ALA A 42 13.79 4.25 18.85
N THR A 43 12.77 3.44 18.57
CA THR A 43 12.71 2.55 17.40
C THR A 43 11.74 3.09 16.35
N THR A 44 12.21 3.13 15.11
CA THR A 44 11.36 3.47 13.95
C THR A 44 10.33 2.36 13.71
N ARG A 45 9.05 2.73 13.61
CA ARG A 45 7.91 1.84 13.39
C ARG A 45 7.03 2.36 12.25
N PHE A 46 6.55 1.45 11.41
CA PHE A 46 5.50 1.72 10.44
C PHE A 46 4.13 1.46 11.06
N VAL A 47 3.18 2.36 10.80
CA VAL A 47 1.75 2.24 11.12
C VAL A 47 1.00 2.06 9.81
N ASP A 48 0.29 0.95 9.63
CA ASP A 48 -0.61 0.78 8.49
C ASP A 48 -1.90 1.57 8.75
N CYS A 49 -2.07 2.65 8.00
CA CYS A 49 -3.21 3.57 8.14
C CYS A 49 -4.33 3.24 7.15
N SER A 50 -4.31 2.06 6.52
CA SER A 50 -5.27 1.63 5.51
C SER A 50 -6.23 0.55 5.96
N LEU A 51 -7.46 0.65 5.47
CA LEU A 51 -8.53 -0.30 5.62
C LEU A 51 -8.23 -1.59 4.87
N LEU A 52 -8.77 -2.71 5.36
CA LEU A 52 -8.61 -4.01 4.73
C LEU A 52 -9.64 -4.20 3.62
N VAL A 53 -9.21 -4.19 2.37
CA VAL A 53 -10.09 -4.41 1.21
C VAL A 53 -10.40 -5.90 1.09
N ALA A 54 -11.67 -6.26 1.31
CA ALA A 54 -12.22 -7.60 1.05
C ALA A 54 -13.75 -7.52 0.80
N PRO A 55 -14.36 -8.47 0.08
CA PRO A 55 -15.75 -8.36 -0.38
C PRO A 55 -16.81 -8.32 0.73
N GLU A 56 -16.51 -8.79 1.94
CA GLU A 56 -17.40 -8.73 3.10
C GLU A 56 -17.25 -7.46 3.96
N TYR A 57 -16.38 -6.52 3.60
CA TYR A 57 -16.25 -5.22 4.26
C TYR A 57 -16.95 -4.11 3.45
N PRO A 58 -17.30 -2.97 4.07
CA PRO A 58 -17.82 -1.78 3.38
C PRO A 58 -16.71 -1.04 2.62
N ALA A 59 -15.97 -1.76 1.77
CA ALA A 59 -14.86 -1.27 0.98
C ALA A 59 -15.31 -0.49 -0.27
N THR A 60 -16.56 -0.60 -0.73
CA THR A 60 -17.05 0.19 -1.87
C THR A 60 -18.28 0.99 -1.50
N TRP A 61 -18.41 2.18 -2.11
CA TRP A 61 -19.57 3.05 -1.91
C TRP A 61 -20.89 2.32 -2.20
N PRO A 62 -21.92 2.38 -1.31
CA PRO A 62 -23.03 1.44 -1.34
C PRO A 62 -24.16 1.78 -2.33
N THR A 63 -24.14 2.97 -2.95
CA THR A 63 -25.24 3.43 -3.83
C THR A 63 -25.01 3.07 -5.30
N HIS A 64 -26.09 2.73 -6.01
CA HIS A 64 -26.06 2.63 -7.48
C HIS A 64 -25.57 3.96 -8.11
N PRO A 65 -24.72 3.94 -9.16
CA PRO A 65 -24.28 2.78 -9.94
C PRO A 65 -22.89 2.24 -9.58
N PHE A 66 -22.34 2.56 -8.39
CA PHE A 66 -20.96 2.17 -8.05
C PHE A 66 -20.76 0.64 -8.10
N PRO A 67 -19.68 0.15 -8.75
CA PRO A 67 -19.36 -1.26 -8.82
C PRO A 67 -18.85 -1.77 -7.47
N ARG A 68 -19.12 -3.04 -7.17
CA ARG A 68 -18.56 -3.71 -5.98
C ARG A 68 -17.20 -4.30 -6.30
N PHE A 69 -16.28 -4.18 -5.35
CA PHE A 69 -14.96 -4.81 -5.39
C PHE A 69 -15.08 -6.33 -5.57
N GLN A 70 -14.24 -6.90 -6.43
CA GLN A 70 -14.11 -8.35 -6.60
C GLN A 70 -12.63 -8.74 -6.67
N LEU A 71 -12.26 -9.73 -5.86
CA LEU A 71 -11.04 -10.51 -6.02
C LEU A 71 -11.42 -11.84 -6.68
N ILE A 72 -10.77 -12.16 -7.79
CA ILE A 72 -11.00 -13.38 -8.58
C ILE A 72 -9.67 -14.13 -8.66
N HIS A 73 -9.56 -15.27 -7.98
CA HIS A 73 -8.44 -16.18 -8.14
C HIS A 73 -8.55 -16.89 -9.50
N GLU A 74 -7.97 -16.30 -10.55
CA GLU A 74 -8.05 -16.80 -11.94
C GLU A 74 -7.31 -18.14 -12.09
N GLN A 75 -6.13 -18.23 -11.49
CA GLN A 75 -5.32 -19.45 -11.49
C GLN A 75 -4.72 -19.69 -10.11
N SER A 76 -4.60 -20.96 -9.73
CA SER A 76 -3.95 -21.37 -8.48
C SER A 76 -2.86 -22.40 -8.75
N ILE A 77 -1.90 -22.48 -7.84
CA ILE A 77 -0.76 -23.41 -7.92
C ILE A 77 -1.26 -24.86 -8.04
N GLY A 78 -0.92 -25.54 -9.14
CA GLY A 78 -1.42 -26.88 -9.47
C GLY A 78 -1.09 -27.34 -10.88
N PRO A 79 -1.95 -28.13 -11.55
CA PRO A 79 -1.65 -28.69 -12.88
C PRO A 79 -1.61 -27.63 -13.99
N ASN A 80 -2.37 -26.54 -13.84
CA ASN A 80 -2.53 -25.52 -14.86
C ASN A 80 -1.51 -24.39 -14.76
N SER A 81 -1.14 -23.98 -13.54
CA SER A 81 -0.23 -22.87 -13.25
C SER A 81 0.70 -23.24 -12.10
N PRO A 82 1.99 -22.84 -12.13
CA PRO A 82 2.87 -22.95 -10.98
C PRO A 82 2.75 -21.75 -10.01
N TYR A 83 1.92 -20.76 -10.34
CA TYR A 83 1.67 -19.52 -9.61
C TYR A 83 0.19 -19.36 -9.21
N ASN A 84 -0.08 -18.60 -8.16
CA ASN A 84 -1.40 -18.01 -7.92
C ASN A 84 -1.49 -16.69 -8.70
N ILE A 85 -2.51 -16.56 -9.56
CA ILE A 85 -2.78 -15.39 -10.41
C ILE A 85 -4.16 -14.86 -10.02
N ASP A 86 -4.20 -13.59 -9.64
CA ASP A 86 -5.40 -12.91 -9.13
C ASP A 86 -5.81 -11.78 -10.06
N VAL A 87 -7.12 -11.59 -10.20
CA VAL A 87 -7.74 -10.55 -11.01
C VAL A 87 -8.62 -9.68 -10.10
N LEU A 88 -8.51 -8.37 -10.29
CA LEU A 88 -9.22 -7.36 -9.54
C LEU A 88 -10.28 -6.71 -10.42
N LEU A 89 -11.52 -6.62 -9.93
CA LEU A 89 -12.41 -5.51 -10.27
C LEU A 89 -12.34 -4.53 -9.10
N ILE A 90 -11.67 -3.39 -9.30
CA ILE A 90 -11.43 -2.41 -8.24
C ILE A 90 -11.70 -1.00 -8.75
N ASP A 91 -12.46 -0.24 -7.97
CA ASP A 91 -12.72 1.18 -8.23
C ASP A 91 -11.77 2.03 -7.39
N GLY A 92 -11.40 3.22 -7.85
CA GLY A 92 -10.47 4.04 -7.08
C GLY A 92 -11.05 4.57 -5.76
N ASN A 93 -12.39 4.57 -5.60
CA ASN A 93 -13.07 4.77 -4.32
C ASN A 93 -13.18 3.47 -3.48
N THR A 94 -12.18 2.56 -3.55
CA THR A 94 -12.20 1.28 -2.82
C THR A 94 -11.34 1.31 -1.55
N GLY A 95 -12.00 1.26 -0.39
CA GLY A 95 -11.39 1.09 0.93
C GLY A 95 -10.80 2.40 1.43
N THR A 96 -9.47 2.46 1.47
CA THR A 96 -8.74 3.72 1.64
C THR A 96 -8.43 4.26 0.24
N GLN A 97 -8.82 5.50 -0.03
CA GLN A 97 -8.73 6.11 -1.36
C GLN A 97 -7.90 7.40 -1.32
N LEU A 98 -7.31 7.74 -2.47
CA LEU A 98 -6.65 9.00 -2.77
C LEU A 98 -7.53 9.81 -3.72
N ASP A 99 -7.96 11.00 -3.30
CA ASP A 99 -8.61 11.98 -4.17
C ASP A 99 -7.64 13.07 -4.61
N VAL A 100 -7.80 13.51 -5.86
CA VAL A 100 -6.96 14.52 -6.51
C VAL A 100 -7.83 15.55 -7.23
N PRO A 101 -7.31 16.75 -7.59
CA PRO A 101 -8.16 17.88 -7.95
C PRO A 101 -9.24 17.65 -9.04
N PRO A 102 -9.02 16.86 -10.10
CA PRO A 102 -10.07 16.53 -11.07
C PRO A 102 -11.32 15.81 -10.50
N HIS A 103 -11.33 15.35 -9.25
CA HIS A 103 -12.56 14.89 -8.57
C HIS A 103 -13.61 16.01 -8.46
N SER A 104 -13.22 17.29 -8.35
CA SER A 104 -14.18 18.42 -8.32
C SER A 104 -13.77 19.69 -9.06
N VAL A 105 -12.52 19.78 -9.51
CA VAL A 105 -12.04 20.88 -10.37
C VAL A 105 -12.25 20.49 -11.83
N VAL A 106 -13.07 21.25 -12.54
CA VAL A 106 -13.36 21.02 -13.96
C VAL A 106 -12.12 21.36 -14.79
N ARG A 107 -11.91 20.63 -15.90
CA ARG A 107 -10.81 20.90 -16.84
C ARG A 107 -10.87 22.36 -17.36
N PRO A 108 -9.71 23.03 -17.56
CA PRO A 108 -9.68 24.45 -17.87
C PRO A 108 -10.29 24.78 -19.24
N GLU A 109 -10.14 23.90 -20.24
CA GLU A 109 -10.63 24.11 -21.61
C GLU A 109 -12.16 24.08 -21.74
N LEU A 110 -12.87 23.58 -20.72
CA LEU A 110 -14.34 23.54 -20.69
C LEU A 110 -14.98 24.88 -20.30
N ASN A 111 -14.21 25.80 -19.71
CA ASN A 111 -14.64 27.15 -19.34
C ASN A 111 -15.98 27.20 -18.56
N ARG A 112 -16.12 26.34 -17.53
CA ARG A 112 -17.27 26.27 -16.62
C ARG A 112 -16.95 26.97 -15.29
N GLU A 113 -17.95 27.13 -14.42
CA GLU A 113 -17.83 27.78 -13.10
C GLU A 113 -16.66 27.26 -12.24
N LYS A 114 -16.41 25.95 -12.30
CA LYS A 114 -15.37 25.25 -11.53
C LYS A 114 -14.13 24.90 -12.37
N SER A 115 -13.98 25.48 -13.57
CA SER A 115 -12.81 25.25 -14.43
C SER A 115 -11.56 25.91 -13.84
N GLY A 116 -10.49 25.15 -13.66
CA GLY A 116 -9.24 25.64 -13.08
C GLY A 116 -8.01 24.89 -13.57
N PRO A 117 -6.79 25.42 -13.32
CA PRO A 117 -5.54 24.79 -13.78
C PRO A 117 -5.33 23.39 -13.19
N PHE A 118 -5.82 23.15 -11.96
CA PHE A 118 -5.76 21.85 -11.31
C PHE A 118 -6.75 20.82 -11.88
N GLY A 119 -7.67 21.19 -12.78
CA GLY A 119 -8.55 20.23 -13.49
C GLY A 119 -7.80 19.24 -14.41
N LEU A 120 -6.48 19.36 -14.53
CA LEU A 120 -5.60 18.41 -15.21
C LEU A 120 -4.65 17.65 -14.24
N ALA A 121 -4.77 17.87 -12.94
CA ALA A 121 -3.90 17.27 -11.90
C ALA A 121 -4.38 15.87 -11.47
N TYR A 122 -4.53 14.96 -12.43
CA TYR A 122 -4.93 13.57 -12.20
C TYR A 122 -3.88 12.78 -11.40
N THR A 123 -4.22 11.59 -10.92
CA THR A 123 -3.34 10.76 -10.06
C THR A 123 -2.00 10.43 -10.72
N ASP A 124 -1.96 10.30 -12.05
CA ASP A 124 -0.72 10.11 -12.81
C ASP A 124 0.09 11.39 -13.08
N LYS A 125 -0.42 12.56 -12.67
CA LYS A 125 0.20 13.89 -12.81
C LYS A 125 0.63 14.53 -11.50
N ILE A 126 0.10 14.10 -10.35
CA ILE A 126 0.52 14.59 -9.03
C ILE A 126 2.02 14.34 -8.82
N GLU A 127 2.73 15.38 -8.36
CA GLU A 127 4.16 15.32 -8.08
C GLU A 127 4.46 14.45 -6.85
N ALA A 128 5.46 13.57 -6.94
CA ALA A 128 5.73 12.52 -5.93
C ALA A 128 5.94 13.02 -4.49
N TRP A 129 6.36 14.26 -4.29
CA TRP A 129 6.57 14.83 -2.95
C TRP A 129 5.26 15.14 -2.22
N GLN A 130 4.13 15.30 -2.94
CA GLN A 130 2.87 15.71 -2.35
C GLN A 130 2.15 14.54 -1.64
N PHE A 131 2.52 13.30 -1.99
CA PHE A 131 1.96 12.08 -1.40
C PHE A 131 2.28 11.90 0.09
N GLY A 132 3.13 12.73 0.71
CA GLY A 132 3.41 12.65 2.14
C GLY A 132 4.02 13.90 2.76
N GLY A 133 4.22 13.88 4.08
CA GLY A 133 4.72 15.02 4.86
C GLY A 133 4.56 14.84 6.37
N GLU A 134 4.67 15.93 7.12
CA GLU A 134 4.59 15.91 8.60
C GLU A 134 3.13 15.81 9.07
N ALA A 135 2.75 14.64 9.57
CA ALA A 135 1.42 14.37 10.09
C ALA A 135 1.08 15.35 11.23
N CYS A 136 -0.10 15.97 11.14
CA CYS A 136 -0.65 16.91 12.10
C CYS A 136 -2.05 16.42 12.48
N ILE A 137 -2.17 15.76 13.64
CA ILE A 137 -3.43 15.12 14.07
C ILE A 137 -4.36 16.16 14.67
N VAL A 138 -5.41 16.52 13.93
CA VAL A 138 -6.51 17.36 14.44
C VAL A 138 -7.54 16.44 15.06
N ASP A 139 -7.40 16.22 16.37
CA ASP A 139 -8.38 15.47 17.17
C ASP A 139 -9.72 16.21 17.20
N VAL A 140 -10.77 15.55 16.71
CA VAL A 140 -12.15 16.04 16.62
C VAL A 140 -13.16 15.03 17.17
N ARG A 141 -12.71 14.09 18.01
CA ARG A 141 -13.51 12.98 18.55
C ARG A 141 -14.69 13.43 19.40
N GLU A 142 -14.69 14.66 19.90
CA GLU A 142 -15.85 15.25 20.56
C GLU A 142 -17.06 15.43 19.63
N LEU A 143 -16.83 15.48 18.31
CA LEU A 143 -17.88 15.63 17.28
C LEU A 143 -18.61 14.32 16.95
N LEU A 144 -18.01 13.16 17.22
CA LEU A 144 -18.55 11.85 16.83
C LEU A 144 -19.96 11.62 17.40
N ASP A 145 -20.90 11.23 16.55
CA ASP A 145 -22.33 11.02 16.86
C ASP A 145 -23.03 12.24 17.53
N LYS A 146 -22.57 13.47 17.31
CA LYS A 146 -23.22 14.71 17.83
C LYS A 146 -24.21 15.36 16.88
N ALA A 147 -24.39 14.83 15.67
CA ALA A 147 -25.33 15.32 14.67
C ALA A 147 -26.60 14.43 14.58
N PRO A 148 -27.72 14.95 14.03
CA PRO A 148 -28.88 14.12 13.67
C PRO A 148 -28.53 13.05 12.62
N ASN A 149 -29.34 12.00 12.54
CA ASN A 149 -29.12 10.94 11.56
C ASN A 149 -29.08 11.46 10.11
N GLY A 150 -28.12 10.98 9.32
CA GLY A 150 -27.89 11.43 7.94
C GLY A 150 -27.29 12.84 7.81
N VAL A 151 -26.92 13.48 8.91
CA VAL A 151 -26.20 14.76 8.96
C VAL A 151 -24.82 14.51 9.57
N SER A 152 -23.79 15.09 8.98
CA SER A 152 -22.42 15.04 9.50
C SER A 152 -22.14 16.21 10.44
N PRO A 153 -21.51 15.99 11.60
CA PRO A 153 -21.00 17.07 12.44
C PRO A 153 -19.78 17.71 11.75
N LEU A 154 -19.63 19.03 11.87
CA LEU A 154 -18.67 19.78 11.05
C LEU A 154 -17.38 20.10 11.83
N VAL A 155 -16.23 19.75 11.25
CA VAL A 155 -14.95 20.31 11.68
C VAL A 155 -14.88 21.74 11.17
N LEU A 156 -15.04 22.69 12.09
CA LEU A 156 -14.98 24.14 11.86
C LEU A 156 -13.54 24.69 11.96
N PRO A 157 -13.25 25.89 11.41
CA PRO A 157 -11.93 26.53 11.49
C PRO A 157 -11.34 26.63 12.90
N SER A 158 -12.18 26.75 13.92
CA SER A 158 -11.79 26.82 15.33
C SER A 158 -11.07 25.55 15.84
N HIS A 159 -11.27 24.38 15.23
CA HIS A 159 -10.53 23.15 15.58
C HIS A 159 -9.09 23.21 15.04
N ILE A 160 -8.90 23.81 13.85
CA ILE A 160 -7.57 24.11 13.31
C ILE A 160 -6.88 25.15 14.20
N GLU A 161 -7.56 26.25 14.54
CA GLU A 161 -7.00 27.29 15.41
C GLU A 161 -6.66 26.75 16.81
N ARG A 162 -7.45 25.81 17.34
CA ARG A 162 -7.13 25.08 18.59
C ARG A 162 -5.83 24.28 18.46
N PHE A 163 -5.69 23.50 17.40
CA PHE A 163 -4.45 22.76 17.12
C PHE A 163 -3.25 23.72 16.99
N GLU A 164 -3.41 24.83 16.26
CA GLU A 164 -2.35 25.83 16.07
C GLU A 164 -1.94 26.55 17.37
N GLN A 165 -2.86 26.69 18.33
CA GLN A 165 -2.60 27.22 19.67
C GLN A 165 -1.94 26.20 20.61
N GLN A 166 -2.26 24.92 20.46
CA GLN A 166 -1.73 23.84 21.32
C GLN A 166 -0.35 23.34 20.88
N HIS A 167 -0.03 23.44 19.59
CA HIS A 167 1.22 22.92 19.03
C HIS A 167 1.98 24.01 18.27
N ARG A 168 1.60 24.26 17.02
CA ARG A 168 2.23 25.26 16.15
C ARG A 168 1.30 25.61 14.98
N ARG A 169 1.50 26.78 14.38
CA ARG A 169 0.86 27.12 13.10
C ARG A 169 1.19 26.07 12.03
N LEU A 170 0.20 25.72 11.22
CA LEU A 170 0.34 24.85 10.05
C LEU A 170 1.08 25.58 8.93
N LYS A 171 1.80 24.80 8.11
CA LYS A 171 2.71 25.26 7.05
C LYS A 171 2.75 24.27 5.88
N PHE A 172 3.44 24.65 4.80
CA PHE A 172 3.77 23.75 3.69
C PHE A 172 4.57 22.52 4.14
N GLY A 173 4.23 21.35 3.58
CA GLY A 173 4.80 20.06 3.95
C GLY A 173 4.25 19.46 5.26
N ASP A 174 3.17 20.02 5.80
CA ASP A 174 2.33 19.35 6.80
C ASP A 174 1.21 18.54 6.12
N VAL A 175 0.84 17.41 6.72
CA VAL A 175 -0.34 16.61 6.34
C VAL A 175 -1.36 16.72 7.47
N VAL A 176 -2.50 17.37 7.21
CA VAL A 176 -3.54 17.54 8.24
C VAL A 176 -4.47 16.33 8.23
N LEU A 177 -4.50 15.60 9.34
CA LEU A 177 -5.28 14.38 9.52
C LEU A 177 -6.39 14.64 10.51
N PHE A 178 -7.64 14.64 10.04
CA PHE A 178 -8.83 14.71 10.89
C PHE A 178 -9.04 13.35 11.56
N ARG A 179 -9.01 13.35 12.89
CA ARG A 179 -9.16 12.13 13.69
C ARG A 179 -10.45 12.17 14.50
N SER A 180 -11.36 11.26 14.18
CA SER A 180 -12.62 11.02 14.90
C SER A 180 -12.75 9.61 15.49
N ASP A 181 -11.77 8.73 15.27
CA ASP A 181 -11.83 7.28 15.58
C ASP A 181 -13.01 6.57 14.84
N TYR A 182 -13.54 7.16 13.75
CA TYR A 182 -14.73 6.67 13.05
C TYR A 182 -14.49 5.34 12.32
N SER A 183 -13.51 5.23 11.43
CA SER A 183 -13.18 3.95 10.79
C SER A 183 -12.77 2.88 11.81
N ASP A 184 -11.96 3.24 12.81
CA ASP A 184 -11.48 2.37 13.88
C ASP A 184 -12.64 1.74 14.68
N THR A 185 -13.81 2.39 14.76
CA THR A 185 -15.02 1.84 15.35
C THR A 185 -15.94 1.17 14.32
N CYS A 186 -16.29 1.88 13.24
CA CYS A 186 -17.35 1.54 12.30
C CYS A 186 -16.94 0.65 11.12
N TYR A 187 -15.66 0.57 10.76
CA TYR A 187 -15.20 -0.28 9.65
C TYR A 187 -15.09 -1.74 10.10
N ARG A 188 -16.14 -2.51 9.82
CA ARG A 188 -16.31 -3.91 10.25
C ARG A 188 -16.81 -4.75 9.08
N PRO A 189 -16.67 -6.09 9.13
CA PRO A 189 -17.40 -6.96 8.21
C PRO A 189 -18.91 -6.69 8.25
N PHE A 190 -19.62 -7.01 7.17
CA PHE A 190 -21.07 -7.01 7.15
C PHE A 190 -21.65 -8.15 8.02
N PRO A 191 -22.79 -7.94 8.71
CA PRO A 191 -23.68 -6.77 8.61
C PRO A 191 -23.27 -5.54 9.41
N GLU A 192 -22.38 -5.63 10.40
CA GLU A 192 -22.00 -4.51 11.28
C GLU A 192 -21.40 -3.32 10.49
N GLY A 193 -20.66 -3.62 9.41
CA GLY A 193 -20.10 -2.63 8.49
C GLY A 193 -21.11 -1.70 7.80
N HIS A 194 -22.42 -1.98 7.86
CA HIS A 194 -23.44 -1.02 7.39
C HIS A 194 -23.34 0.34 8.08
N ARG A 195 -22.87 0.39 9.36
CA ARG A 195 -22.66 1.64 10.10
C ARG A 195 -21.71 2.60 9.40
N TYR A 196 -20.72 2.10 8.66
CA TYR A 196 -19.64 2.91 8.07
C TYR A 196 -20.14 3.87 6.98
N ILE A 197 -21.07 3.45 6.12
CA ILE A 197 -21.63 4.29 5.04
C ILE A 197 -23.14 4.10 4.88
N ALA A 198 -23.61 2.86 4.73
CA ALA A 198 -24.99 2.58 4.34
C ALA A 198 -26.03 3.16 5.30
N ASP A 199 -25.83 3.01 6.62
CA ASP A 199 -26.76 3.53 7.62
C ASP A 199 -26.69 5.06 7.79
N VAL A 200 -25.61 5.71 7.33
CA VAL A 200 -25.51 7.17 7.22
C VAL A 200 -26.35 7.67 6.03
N VAL A 201 -26.16 7.05 4.85
CA VAL A 201 -26.88 7.38 3.62
C VAL A 201 -28.39 7.15 3.79
N ASP A 202 -28.79 6.03 4.40
CA ASP A 202 -30.18 5.70 4.74
C ASP A 202 -30.76 6.54 5.90
N ARG A 203 -29.97 7.43 6.51
CA ARG A 203 -30.37 8.28 7.65
C ARG A 203 -30.85 7.50 8.88
N LYS A 204 -30.24 6.35 9.14
CA LYS A 204 -30.43 5.52 10.34
C LYS A 204 -29.41 5.82 11.44
N ALA A 205 -28.26 6.39 11.10
CA ALA A 205 -27.21 6.81 12.03
C ALA A 205 -26.68 8.22 11.72
N PRO A 206 -26.02 8.91 12.67
CA PRO A 206 -25.31 10.17 12.41
C PRO A 206 -24.19 10.02 11.39
N GLY A 207 -23.91 11.08 10.65
CA GLY A 207 -22.76 11.16 9.75
C GLY A 207 -21.43 11.21 10.49
N TYR A 208 -20.37 10.97 9.72
CA TYR A 208 -18.98 11.02 10.16
C TYR A 208 -18.47 12.48 10.23
N PRO A 209 -17.48 12.83 11.08
CA PRO A 209 -17.05 14.22 11.27
C PRO A 209 -16.01 14.69 10.23
N ASP A 210 -16.32 15.74 9.46
CA ASP A 210 -15.45 16.25 8.39
C ASP A 210 -15.42 17.78 8.27
N PRO A 211 -14.37 18.36 7.66
CA PRO A 211 -14.26 19.80 7.43
C PRO A 211 -15.44 20.38 6.64
N ASN A 212 -15.86 21.59 7.02
CA ASN A 212 -16.67 22.43 6.16
C ASN A 212 -15.79 23.18 5.13
N PRO A 213 -16.37 23.75 4.05
CA PRO A 213 -15.63 24.50 3.04
C PRO A 213 -14.73 25.61 3.63
N GLU A 214 -15.19 26.32 4.67
CA GLU A 214 -14.41 27.37 5.33
C GLU A 214 -13.13 26.84 6.02
N THR A 215 -13.12 25.57 6.47
CA THR A 215 -11.92 24.92 7.00
C THR A 215 -10.93 24.57 5.89
N MET A 216 -11.40 24.12 4.73
CA MET A 216 -10.55 23.87 3.56
C MET A 216 -9.90 25.16 3.05
N GLU A 217 -10.66 26.26 2.95
CA GLU A 217 -10.12 27.57 2.59
C GLU A 217 -9.10 28.07 3.65
N LEU A 218 -9.35 27.85 4.95
CA LEU A 218 -8.37 28.18 5.99
C LEU A 218 -7.05 27.40 5.79
N LEU A 219 -7.13 26.10 5.51
CA LEU A 219 -5.97 25.25 5.26
C LEU A 219 -5.18 25.66 4.01
N ALA A 220 -5.87 26.14 2.97
CA ALA A 220 -5.23 26.74 1.79
C ALA A 220 -4.40 27.99 2.18
N THR A 221 -4.88 28.84 3.09
CA THR A 221 -4.09 29.98 3.61
C THR A 221 -2.86 29.59 4.43
N ARG A 222 -2.71 28.31 4.78
CA ARG A 222 -1.52 27.74 5.46
C ARG A 222 -0.53 27.09 4.48
N GLY A 223 -0.91 26.94 3.21
CA GLY A 223 -0.12 26.21 2.22
C GLY A 223 -0.09 24.69 2.47
N VAL A 224 -1.08 24.15 3.18
CA VAL A 224 -1.25 22.71 3.34
C VAL A 224 -1.73 22.13 2.00
N MET A 225 -1.02 21.13 1.49
CA MET A 225 -1.27 20.53 0.16
C MET A 225 -1.85 19.11 0.22
N THR A 226 -1.91 18.54 1.42
CA THR A 226 -2.15 17.12 1.64
C THR A 226 -2.97 16.95 2.93
N LEU A 227 -4.11 16.26 2.86
CA LEU A 227 -4.99 16.03 4.01
C LEU A 227 -5.30 14.52 4.19
N GLY A 228 -6.02 14.18 5.24
CA GLY A 228 -6.67 12.88 5.38
C GLY A 228 -7.79 12.89 6.42
N THR A 229 -8.72 11.96 6.32
CA THR A 229 -9.84 11.78 7.26
C THR A 229 -10.03 10.30 7.59
N ASP A 230 -10.38 9.98 8.85
CA ASP A 230 -10.81 8.62 9.24
C ASP A 230 -12.33 8.38 9.02
N SER A 231 -13.00 9.35 8.41
CA SER A 231 -14.33 9.23 7.81
C SER A 231 -14.34 8.48 6.47
N ALA A 232 -15.53 8.08 6.03
CA ALA A 232 -15.71 7.41 4.74
C ALA A 232 -15.77 8.36 3.53
N SER A 233 -15.82 9.68 3.74
CA SER A 233 -15.47 10.70 2.74
C SER A 233 -15.21 12.06 3.40
N MET A 234 -14.30 12.86 2.83
CA MET A 234 -13.97 14.26 3.13
C MET A 234 -15.11 15.21 2.72
N GLY A 235 -16.35 14.84 3.06
CA GLY A 235 -17.55 15.38 2.43
C GLY A 235 -18.77 15.33 3.35
N PRO A 236 -19.03 16.37 4.16
CA PRO A 236 -20.06 16.30 5.17
C PRO A 236 -21.48 16.12 4.58
N MET A 237 -22.12 15.03 4.98
CA MET A 237 -23.49 14.68 4.60
C MET A 237 -24.51 15.65 5.25
N PRO A 238 -25.64 15.96 4.58
CA PRO A 238 -26.10 15.39 3.31
C PRO A 238 -25.76 16.22 2.06
N ASN A 239 -25.17 17.41 2.21
CA ASN A 239 -25.14 18.42 1.15
C ASN A 239 -23.87 19.28 1.08
N LEU A 240 -22.82 18.97 1.85
CA LEU A 240 -21.53 19.68 1.79
C LEU A 240 -20.40 18.85 1.16
N ALA A 241 -20.67 17.64 0.67
CA ALA A 241 -19.68 16.78 0.02
C ALA A 241 -18.92 17.51 -1.11
N GLU A 242 -19.60 17.81 -2.21
CA GLU A 242 -18.99 18.48 -3.36
C GLU A 242 -18.47 19.91 -3.02
N PRO A 243 -19.19 20.77 -2.27
CA PRO A 243 -18.66 22.06 -1.83
C PRO A 243 -17.35 21.98 -1.04
N THR A 244 -17.19 20.95 -0.19
CA THR A 244 -15.97 20.75 0.61
C THR A 244 -14.84 20.24 -0.27
N HIS A 245 -15.13 19.29 -1.17
CA HIS A 245 -14.17 18.81 -2.15
C HIS A 245 -13.64 19.97 -3.01
N TYR A 246 -14.52 20.73 -3.65
CA TYR A 246 -14.10 21.86 -4.48
C TYR A 246 -13.29 22.91 -3.69
N ALA A 247 -13.70 23.25 -2.46
CA ALA A 247 -13.02 24.24 -1.62
C ALA A 247 -11.55 23.89 -1.31
N GLY A 248 -11.21 22.60 -1.17
CA GLY A 248 -9.82 22.16 -1.03
C GLY A 248 -9.12 21.92 -2.36
N LEU A 249 -9.72 21.11 -3.23
CA LEU A 249 -9.14 20.66 -4.49
C LEU A 249 -8.82 21.81 -5.47
N ARG A 250 -9.58 22.91 -5.45
CA ARG A 250 -9.32 24.09 -6.29
C ARG A 250 -7.99 24.80 -6.01
N HIS A 251 -7.36 24.52 -4.86
CA HIS A 251 -6.02 25.00 -4.50
C HIS A 251 -4.91 23.98 -4.80
N GLY A 252 -5.25 22.84 -5.41
CA GLY A 252 -4.30 21.77 -5.75
C GLY A 252 -4.05 20.77 -4.64
N MET A 253 -4.90 20.72 -3.60
CA MET A 253 -4.81 19.73 -2.53
C MET A 253 -5.05 18.30 -3.03
N ILE A 254 -4.53 17.32 -2.31
CA ILE A 254 -4.90 15.89 -2.40
C ILE A 254 -5.22 15.36 -1.01
N TRP A 255 -5.94 14.23 -0.89
CA TRP A 255 -6.15 13.62 0.41
C TRP A 255 -6.46 12.13 0.43
N THR A 256 -6.31 11.54 1.61
CA THR A 256 -6.83 10.22 1.93
C THR A 256 -8.26 10.30 2.49
N GLU A 257 -9.21 9.55 1.93
CA GLU A 257 -10.45 9.18 2.62
C GLU A 257 -10.36 7.73 3.13
N GLY A 258 -11.03 7.43 4.24
CA GLY A 258 -10.95 6.11 4.85
C GLY A 258 -9.57 5.79 5.42
N ALA A 259 -8.92 6.73 6.10
CA ALA A 259 -7.77 6.42 6.95
C ALA A 259 -8.21 5.65 8.21
N THR A 260 -7.29 4.93 8.84
CA THR A 260 -7.51 4.18 10.10
C THR A 260 -6.23 4.21 10.95
N ASN A 261 -6.30 3.78 12.21
CA ASN A 261 -5.19 3.75 13.16
C ASN A 261 -4.56 5.13 13.46
N LEU A 262 -5.27 6.24 13.17
CA LEU A 262 -4.77 7.60 13.43
C LEU A 262 -4.46 7.83 14.91
N GLY A 263 -5.10 7.08 15.81
CA GLY A 263 -4.78 7.07 17.24
C GLY A 263 -3.44 6.42 17.64
N GLN A 264 -2.71 5.81 16.69
CA GLN A 264 -1.36 5.29 16.92
C GLN A 264 -0.23 6.29 16.59
N LEU A 265 -0.59 7.48 16.08
CA LEU A 265 0.36 8.52 15.67
C LEU A 265 0.54 9.56 16.79
N PRO A 266 1.74 10.12 16.98
CA PRO A 266 1.92 11.35 17.77
C PRO A 266 1.22 12.53 17.08
N THR A 267 0.83 13.55 17.85
CA THR A 267 0.06 14.70 17.33
C THR A 267 0.81 15.51 16.26
N THR A 268 2.15 15.52 16.31
CA THR A 268 3.03 16.04 15.26
C THR A 268 4.28 15.16 15.12
N GLY A 269 5.05 15.34 14.03
CA GLY A 269 6.39 14.77 13.88
C GLY A 269 6.48 13.36 13.26
N ALA A 270 5.35 12.67 13.08
CA ALA A 270 5.30 11.47 12.24
C ALA A 270 5.35 11.85 10.74
N PHE A 271 5.92 11.00 9.90
CA PHE A 271 5.79 11.13 8.44
C PHE A 271 4.58 10.32 7.99
N TYR A 272 3.57 10.94 7.39
CA TYR A 272 2.43 10.25 6.77
C TYR A 272 2.60 10.21 5.25
N CYS A 273 2.19 9.11 4.61
CA CYS A 273 2.22 8.98 3.15
C CYS A 273 1.03 8.13 2.65
N MET A 274 0.57 8.42 1.42
CA MET A 274 -0.44 7.63 0.70
C MET A 274 0.04 7.30 -0.71
N LEU A 275 0.12 6.01 -1.06
CA LEU A 275 0.59 5.55 -2.37
C LEU A 275 -0.47 4.65 -3.01
N GLY A 276 -1.00 5.10 -4.15
CA GLY A 276 -2.02 4.42 -4.94
C GLY A 276 -1.62 4.30 -6.42
N PRO A 277 -2.08 3.27 -7.17
CA PRO A 277 -1.57 2.98 -8.50
C PRO A 277 -1.79 4.13 -9.50
N LYS A 278 -0.92 4.18 -10.51
CA LYS A 278 -0.75 5.38 -11.35
C LYS A 278 -1.70 5.41 -12.55
N HIS A 279 -3.01 5.34 -12.31
CA HIS A 279 -4.05 5.27 -13.35
C HIS A 279 -4.08 6.52 -14.25
N ALA A 280 -4.01 6.33 -15.57
CA ALA A 280 -3.99 7.42 -16.55
C ALA A 280 -5.27 8.25 -16.52
N ASN A 281 -5.15 9.53 -16.14
CA ASN A 281 -6.29 10.44 -15.97
C ASN A 281 -7.29 9.95 -14.89
N GLY A 282 -6.81 9.27 -13.85
CA GLY A 282 -7.61 8.96 -12.66
C GLY A 282 -7.92 10.23 -11.84
N PRO A 283 -9.18 10.59 -11.62
CA PRO A 283 -9.56 11.69 -10.71
C PRO A 283 -9.48 11.28 -9.23
N TYR A 284 -9.30 9.99 -8.96
CA TYR A 284 -9.07 9.34 -7.68
C TYR A 284 -8.38 7.98 -7.91
N SER A 285 -7.95 7.29 -6.86
CA SER A 285 -7.28 5.98 -6.93
C SER A 285 -7.35 5.25 -5.59
N GLU A 286 -7.46 3.93 -5.61
CA GLU A 286 -7.26 3.11 -4.41
C GLU A 286 -5.85 3.32 -3.88
N THR A 287 -5.66 3.39 -2.56
CA THR A 287 -4.35 3.75 -1.98
C THR A 287 -4.03 2.94 -0.74
N ARG A 288 -2.74 2.73 -0.48
CA ARG A 288 -2.28 2.30 0.84
C ARG A 288 -1.61 3.47 1.55
N ALA A 289 -2.27 3.92 2.61
CA ALA A 289 -1.81 4.97 3.50
C ALA A 289 -1.06 4.37 4.69
N PHE A 290 -0.01 5.05 5.13
CA PHE A 290 0.80 4.64 6.27
C PHE A 290 1.48 5.83 6.94
N ALA A 291 1.93 5.63 8.17
CA ALA A 291 2.80 6.56 8.86
C ALA A 291 4.10 5.90 9.34
N VAL A 292 5.17 6.69 9.41
CA VAL A 292 6.43 6.32 10.05
C VAL A 292 6.55 7.14 11.33
N VAL A 293 6.75 6.45 12.46
CA VAL A 293 6.86 7.04 13.81
C VAL A 293 8.13 6.54 14.48
N GLY A 294 8.70 7.33 15.39
CA GLY A 294 9.91 6.95 16.14
C GLY A 294 11.21 7.01 15.33
N GLY A 295 12.34 7.12 16.04
CA GLY A 295 13.66 7.33 15.45
C GLY A 295 13.79 8.61 14.62
N ASP A 296 14.88 8.73 13.86
CA ASP A 296 15.20 9.91 13.03
C ASP A 296 14.60 9.84 11.59
N LEU A 297 14.09 8.68 11.17
CA LEU A 297 13.57 8.48 9.81
C LEU A 297 12.39 9.42 9.45
N PRO A 298 11.39 9.65 10.33
CA PRO A 298 10.30 10.58 10.03
C PRO A 298 10.81 11.97 9.60
N THR A 299 11.78 12.53 10.33
CA THR A 299 12.38 13.84 10.02
C THR A 299 13.03 13.86 8.65
N ARG A 300 13.80 12.83 8.29
CA ARG A 300 14.43 12.69 6.95
C ARG A 300 13.37 12.70 5.83
N LEU A 301 12.31 11.91 5.96
CA LEU A 301 11.27 11.80 4.94
C LEU A 301 10.42 13.09 4.84
N ILE A 302 10.10 13.70 5.98
CA ILE A 302 9.43 15.00 6.07
C ILE A 302 10.23 16.08 5.33
N ASP A 303 11.53 16.19 5.58
CA ASP A 303 12.35 17.23 4.96
C ASP A 303 12.65 16.96 3.48
N SER A 304 12.65 15.71 3.02
CA SER A 304 12.62 15.39 1.59
C SER A 304 11.32 15.88 0.93
N ALA A 305 10.16 15.50 1.46
CA ALA A 305 8.86 15.91 0.92
C ALA A 305 8.68 17.45 0.93
N ARG A 306 8.99 18.11 2.06
CA ARG A 306 8.91 19.57 2.23
C ARG A 306 9.84 20.35 1.29
N ASN A 307 10.95 19.77 0.85
CA ASN A 307 11.85 20.38 -0.14
C ASN A 307 11.63 19.85 -1.57
N LYS A 308 10.49 19.19 -1.84
CA LYS A 308 10.15 18.57 -3.13
C LYS A 308 11.15 17.52 -3.65
N ARG A 309 11.96 16.93 -2.77
CA ARG A 309 13.00 15.95 -3.11
C ARG A 309 12.40 14.53 -3.18
N ALA A 310 11.63 14.30 -4.24
CA ALA A 310 10.97 13.04 -4.52
C ALA A 310 11.08 12.65 -6.00
N ILE A 311 11.11 11.34 -6.30
CA ILE A 311 10.99 10.81 -7.67
C ILE A 311 9.94 9.70 -7.67
N ASP A 312 9.07 9.72 -8.68
CA ASP A 312 8.12 8.65 -8.97
C ASP A 312 8.82 7.55 -9.78
N LEU A 313 8.71 6.31 -9.31
CA LEU A 313 9.32 5.12 -9.92
C LEU A 313 8.28 4.18 -10.54
N SER A 314 7.01 4.60 -10.63
CA SER A 314 5.96 3.84 -11.31
C SER A 314 5.64 4.43 -12.69
N PRO A 315 5.46 3.60 -13.73
CA PRO A 315 4.89 4.04 -15.00
C PRO A 315 3.38 4.23 -14.89
N THR A 316 2.81 5.04 -15.77
CA THR A 316 1.36 5.29 -15.85
C THR A 316 0.62 4.06 -16.39
N LEU A 317 -0.55 3.74 -15.82
CA LEU A 317 -1.39 2.60 -16.22
C LEU A 317 -2.47 3.02 -17.23
N ALA A 318 -2.45 2.45 -18.43
CA ALA A 318 -3.44 2.70 -19.48
C ALA A 318 -3.64 1.48 -20.38
N MET A 319 -4.82 1.35 -21.00
CA MET A 319 -5.17 0.22 -21.89
C MET A 319 -4.32 0.13 -23.16
N ASN A 320 -3.59 1.19 -23.53
CA ASN A 320 -2.70 1.25 -24.68
C ASN A 320 -1.21 1.10 -24.31
N LEU A 321 -0.90 0.75 -23.05
CA LEU A 321 0.45 0.54 -22.54
C LEU A 321 0.66 -0.94 -22.15
N PRO A 322 1.88 -1.48 -22.25
CA PRO A 322 2.18 -2.91 -22.02
C PRO A 322 2.27 -3.27 -20.54
N VAL A 323 1.29 -2.85 -19.73
CA VAL A 323 1.29 -2.99 -18.26
C VAL A 323 0.88 -4.37 -17.75
N THR A 324 0.46 -5.29 -18.63
CA THR A 324 0.05 -6.67 -18.26
C THR A 324 0.89 -7.69 -19.02
N ASN A 325 1.31 -8.77 -18.34
CA ASN A 325 2.02 -9.88 -18.95
C ASN A 325 1.11 -10.63 -19.97
N PRO A 326 1.44 -10.65 -21.27
CA PRO A 326 0.62 -11.24 -22.33
C PRO A 326 0.78 -12.77 -22.45
N GLY A 327 1.64 -13.37 -21.63
CA GLY A 327 2.01 -14.79 -21.73
C GLY A 327 2.92 -15.10 -22.91
N SER A 328 3.59 -16.25 -22.84
CA SER A 328 4.41 -16.79 -23.94
C SER A 328 3.62 -17.63 -24.95
N LEU A 329 2.38 -18.00 -24.63
CA LEU A 329 1.54 -18.92 -25.41
C LEU A 329 0.07 -18.48 -25.47
N ALA A 330 -0.65 -18.91 -26.50
CA ALA A 330 -2.09 -18.69 -26.62
C ALA A 330 -2.84 -19.31 -25.41
N GLY A 331 -3.78 -18.55 -24.84
CA GLY A 331 -4.49 -18.94 -23.62
C GLY A 331 -3.66 -18.87 -22.33
N ARG A 332 -2.46 -18.26 -22.36
CA ARG A 332 -1.60 -18.03 -21.18
C ARG A 332 -1.35 -16.55 -20.87
N HIS A 333 -2.14 -15.65 -21.46
CA HIS A 333 -2.18 -14.24 -21.06
C HIS A 333 -2.87 -14.11 -19.69
N ARG A 334 -2.51 -13.08 -18.93
CA ARG A 334 -3.28 -12.66 -17.74
C ARG A 334 -4.38 -11.67 -18.14
N GLN A 335 -5.32 -11.37 -17.24
CA GLN A 335 -6.34 -10.33 -17.48
C GLN A 335 -5.71 -8.97 -17.79
N VAL A 336 -5.84 -8.53 -19.04
CA VAL A 336 -5.37 -7.22 -19.51
C VAL A 336 -6.00 -6.08 -18.71
N TYR A 337 -5.24 -5.00 -18.50
CA TYR A 337 -5.75 -3.77 -17.88
C TYR A 337 -6.86 -3.14 -18.73
N VAL A 338 -8.10 -3.16 -18.23
CA VAL A 338 -9.28 -2.54 -18.85
C VAL A 338 -9.84 -1.49 -17.92
N LYS A 339 -10.02 -0.27 -18.45
CA LYS A 339 -10.82 0.79 -17.82
C LYS A 339 -12.30 0.58 -18.18
N VAL A 340 -13.18 0.62 -17.18
CA VAL A 340 -14.63 0.43 -17.32
C VAL A 340 -15.36 1.63 -16.74
N ASP A 341 -15.89 2.49 -17.61
CA ASP A 341 -16.70 3.65 -17.23
C ASP A 341 -18.06 3.20 -16.67
N PHE A 342 -18.49 3.74 -15.51
CA PHE A 342 -19.74 3.32 -14.83
C PHE A 342 -20.68 4.47 -14.42
N LEU A 343 -20.17 5.69 -14.22
CA LEU A 343 -20.98 6.86 -13.86
C LEU A 343 -20.46 8.11 -14.60
N TYR A 344 -21.34 8.79 -15.33
CA TYR A 344 -21.01 10.08 -15.93
C TYR A 344 -21.30 11.21 -14.94
N SER A 345 -20.31 12.09 -14.72
CA SER A 345 -20.49 13.35 -14.01
C SER A 345 -20.70 14.47 -15.03
N PRO A 346 -21.93 15.03 -15.16
CA PRO A 346 -22.21 16.06 -16.16
C PRO A 346 -21.42 17.34 -15.92
N ASP A 347 -21.22 17.72 -14.65
CA ASP A 347 -20.56 18.97 -14.26
C ASP A 347 -19.06 18.94 -14.58
N LEU A 348 -18.40 17.80 -14.35
CA LEU A 348 -16.98 17.56 -14.63
C LEU A 348 -16.70 17.18 -16.09
N ASP A 349 -17.75 16.83 -16.86
CA ASP A 349 -17.64 16.32 -18.23
C ASP A 349 -16.74 15.07 -18.30
N MET A 350 -16.99 14.10 -17.41
CA MET A 350 -16.06 13.02 -17.09
C MET A 350 -16.78 11.74 -16.68
N TRP A 351 -16.21 10.58 -17.05
CA TRP A 351 -16.63 9.28 -16.54
C TRP A 351 -15.80 8.85 -15.32
N HIS A 352 -16.51 8.55 -14.22
CA HIS A 352 -16.04 7.72 -13.13
C HIS A 352 -15.89 6.29 -13.63
N HIS A 353 -14.81 5.62 -13.21
CA HIS A 353 -14.35 4.41 -13.86
C HIS A 353 -13.59 3.47 -12.94
N THR A 354 -13.95 2.20 -13.02
CA THR A 354 -13.31 1.08 -12.32
C THR A 354 -12.32 0.37 -13.25
N HIS A 355 -11.43 -0.43 -12.69
CA HIS A 355 -10.42 -1.19 -13.41
C HIS A 355 -10.69 -2.69 -13.26
N LEU A 356 -10.73 -3.39 -14.40
CA LEU A 356 -10.60 -4.85 -14.46
C LEU A 356 -9.17 -5.17 -14.90
N MET A 357 -8.37 -5.76 -14.02
CA MET A 357 -6.94 -5.97 -14.27
C MET A 357 -6.36 -7.16 -13.49
N ASP A 358 -5.30 -7.76 -14.02
CA ASP A 358 -4.36 -8.61 -13.28
C ASP A 358 -3.83 -7.86 -12.03
N ALA A 359 -3.75 -8.55 -10.88
CA ALA A 359 -3.22 -7.98 -9.64
C ALA A 359 -1.71 -7.69 -9.66
N ALA A 360 -1.05 -7.99 -10.79
CA ALA A 360 0.34 -7.68 -11.10
C ALA A 360 0.46 -6.76 -12.35
N ALA A 361 -0.57 -5.95 -12.63
CA ALA A 361 -0.53 -4.94 -13.67
C ALA A 361 0.26 -3.69 -13.24
N GLY A 362 1.29 -3.32 -14.01
CA GLY A 362 2.19 -2.20 -13.67
C GLY A 362 3.02 -2.48 -12.41
N THR A 363 3.42 -1.42 -11.69
CA THR A 363 4.23 -1.59 -10.46
C THR A 363 3.46 -2.33 -9.38
N HIS A 364 3.95 -3.49 -8.96
CA HIS A 364 3.22 -4.41 -8.08
C HIS A 364 4.11 -5.18 -7.11
N LEU A 365 3.48 -5.74 -6.08
CA LEU A 365 4.08 -6.62 -5.09
C LEU A 365 4.06 -8.08 -5.56
N ILE A 366 5.20 -8.77 -5.56
CA ILE A 366 5.23 -10.24 -5.54
C ILE A 366 5.40 -10.73 -4.10
N THR A 367 4.42 -11.50 -3.62
CA THR A 367 4.43 -12.09 -2.27
C THR A 367 5.05 -13.50 -2.26
N PRO A 368 5.51 -14.03 -1.11
CA PRO A 368 5.88 -15.44 -0.99
C PRO A 368 4.77 -16.41 -1.44
N SER A 369 3.50 -16.06 -1.23
CA SER A 369 2.36 -16.90 -1.62
C SER A 369 2.06 -16.88 -3.14
N PHE A 370 2.71 -16.03 -3.93
CA PHE A 370 2.59 -16.02 -5.39
C PHE A 370 3.06 -17.34 -6.02
N ALA A 371 4.18 -17.89 -5.54
CA ALA A 371 4.79 -19.13 -6.08
C ALA A 371 4.88 -20.27 -5.05
N LEU A 372 4.50 -20.05 -3.79
CA LEU A 372 4.42 -21.08 -2.76
C LEU A 372 2.96 -21.34 -2.34
N PRO A 373 2.51 -22.60 -2.33
CA PRO A 373 1.25 -22.97 -1.68
C PRO A 373 1.37 -22.86 -0.14
N PRO A 374 0.23 -22.79 0.59
CA PRO A 374 0.22 -22.84 2.04
C PRO A 374 0.65 -24.21 2.57
N GLU A 375 1.04 -24.25 3.86
CA GLU A 375 1.48 -25.48 4.51
C GLU A 375 0.39 -26.57 4.50
N GLY A 376 0.78 -27.81 4.24
CA GLY A 376 -0.13 -28.96 4.16
C GLY A 376 -0.94 -29.09 2.86
N ALA A 377 -0.83 -28.15 1.93
CA ALA A 377 -1.55 -28.24 0.65
C ALA A 377 -1.04 -29.39 -0.24
N ALA A 378 -1.96 -30.26 -0.66
CA ALA A 378 -1.68 -31.38 -1.56
C ALA A 378 -1.66 -30.93 -3.03
N ILE A 379 -0.57 -30.30 -3.46
CA ILE A 379 -0.41 -29.79 -4.83
C ILE A 379 0.06 -30.88 -5.79
N GLU A 380 -0.75 -31.17 -6.82
CA GLU A 380 -0.26 -31.84 -8.03
C GLU A 380 0.16 -30.81 -9.08
N TYR A 381 1.46 -30.62 -9.28
CA TYR A 381 2.01 -29.85 -10.40
C TYR A 381 1.94 -30.64 -11.72
N SER A 382 2.00 -29.94 -12.86
CA SER A 382 2.18 -30.57 -14.18
C SER A 382 3.44 -31.44 -14.25
N PRO A 383 3.52 -32.46 -15.13
CA PRO A 383 4.71 -33.33 -15.23
C PRO A 383 6.03 -32.57 -15.46
N GLU A 384 5.97 -31.48 -16.22
CA GLU A 384 7.08 -30.57 -16.50
C GLU A 384 7.53 -29.83 -15.24
N VAL A 385 6.60 -29.16 -14.54
CA VAL A 385 6.91 -28.41 -13.31
C VAL A 385 7.33 -29.37 -12.18
N ARG A 386 6.85 -30.61 -12.14
CA ARG A 386 7.38 -31.65 -11.23
C ARG A 386 8.86 -31.96 -11.50
N GLY A 387 9.29 -31.97 -12.76
CA GLY A 387 10.70 -32.08 -13.12
C GLY A 387 11.51 -30.86 -12.69
N TRP A 388 11.00 -29.65 -12.94
CA TRP A 388 11.65 -28.42 -12.50
C TRP A 388 11.76 -28.31 -10.97
N LEU A 389 10.74 -28.80 -10.24
CA LEU A 389 10.74 -28.89 -8.78
C LEU A 389 11.80 -29.87 -8.27
N ALA A 390 11.89 -31.08 -8.85
CA ALA A 390 12.92 -32.04 -8.47
C ALA A 390 14.34 -31.48 -8.71
N ASP A 391 14.56 -30.82 -9.85
CA ASP A 391 15.83 -30.16 -10.16
C ASP A 391 16.14 -29.02 -9.18
N TYR A 392 15.15 -28.19 -8.83
CA TYR A 392 15.30 -27.14 -7.80
C TYR A 392 15.68 -27.73 -6.44
N GLU A 393 14.89 -28.69 -5.95
CA GLU A 393 15.08 -29.25 -4.61
C GLU A 393 16.39 -30.06 -4.51
N SER A 394 16.90 -30.61 -5.62
CA SER A 394 18.21 -31.26 -5.68
C SER A 394 19.40 -30.31 -5.46
N LYS A 395 19.27 -29.02 -5.82
CA LYS A 395 20.34 -28.02 -5.72
C LYS A 395 20.18 -27.09 -4.51
N TYR A 396 18.95 -26.64 -4.22
CA TYR A 396 18.68 -25.58 -3.24
C TYR A 396 17.99 -26.09 -1.96
N GLY A 397 17.57 -27.36 -1.92
CA GLY A 397 16.71 -27.89 -0.86
C GLY A 397 15.24 -27.56 -1.10
N LYS A 398 14.38 -27.95 -0.14
CA LYS A 398 12.92 -27.95 -0.31
C LYS A 398 12.37 -26.56 -0.65
N ARG A 399 11.39 -26.51 -1.56
CA ARG A 399 10.72 -25.29 -2.04
C ARG A 399 9.99 -24.50 -0.94
N GLY A 400 9.62 -25.13 0.18
CA GLY A 400 8.95 -24.46 1.31
C GLY A 400 7.43 -24.28 1.12
N PHE A 401 6.83 -23.40 1.92
CA PHE A 401 5.40 -23.09 1.91
C PHE A 401 5.18 -21.65 2.38
N SER A 402 4.10 -20.99 1.96
CA SER A 402 3.68 -19.71 2.55
C SER A 402 2.19 -19.43 2.38
N SER A 403 1.61 -18.72 3.34
CA SER A 403 0.27 -18.12 3.28
C SER A 403 0.32 -16.58 3.37
N ARG A 404 1.51 -15.99 3.15
CA ARG A 404 1.73 -14.53 3.18
C ARG A 404 1.26 -13.90 1.87
N THR A 405 0.00 -13.49 1.85
CA THR A 405 -0.62 -12.61 0.85
C THR A 405 -0.37 -11.13 1.18
N THR A 406 -0.77 -10.21 0.31
CA THR A 406 -0.47 -8.77 0.37
C THR A 406 -0.84 -8.11 1.70
N ASP A 407 -2.00 -8.46 2.27
CA ASP A 407 -2.45 -7.97 3.58
C ASP A 407 -1.58 -8.42 4.77
N LYS A 408 -0.76 -9.45 4.55
CA LYS A 408 0.16 -10.08 5.53
C LYS A 408 1.63 -9.71 5.26
N VAL A 409 1.91 -8.82 4.31
CA VAL A 409 3.25 -8.23 4.10
C VAL A 409 3.38 -6.93 4.91
N PRO A 410 4.38 -6.83 5.82
CA PRO A 410 4.69 -5.61 6.55
C PRO A 410 5.23 -4.50 5.63
N LEU A 411 4.87 -3.24 5.91
CA LEU A 411 5.27 -2.08 5.10
C LEU A 411 6.77 -1.77 5.19
N ASP A 412 7.41 -2.08 6.32
CA ASP A 412 8.85 -1.99 6.52
C ASP A 412 9.65 -2.96 5.65
N TRP A 413 9.02 -3.97 5.04
CA TRP A 413 9.70 -4.86 4.09
C TRP A 413 9.85 -4.22 2.71
N THR A 414 8.91 -3.34 2.31
CA THR A 414 8.90 -2.66 1.00
C THR A 414 9.32 -1.19 1.09
N CYS A 415 9.78 -0.73 2.25
CA CYS A 415 10.19 0.65 2.51
C CYS A 415 11.53 0.70 3.26
N GLY A 416 12.62 1.04 2.57
CA GLY A 416 14.00 0.98 3.10
C GLY A 416 14.99 1.83 2.31
N ASP A 417 16.23 1.95 2.78
CA ASP A 417 17.30 2.63 2.04
C ASP A 417 17.58 1.92 0.70
N ALA A 418 17.60 2.68 -0.38
CA ALA A 418 17.70 2.18 -1.74
C ALA A 418 19.15 1.85 -2.12
N ARG A 419 19.40 0.58 -2.51
CA ARG A 419 20.65 0.14 -3.10
C ARG A 419 20.42 -0.24 -4.56
N VAL A 420 20.66 0.73 -5.44
CA VAL A 420 20.62 0.50 -6.89
C VAL A 420 21.86 -0.30 -7.32
N VAL A 421 21.63 -1.43 -8.00
CA VAL A 421 22.66 -2.28 -8.58
C VAL A 421 22.51 -2.19 -10.10
N ASP A 422 23.47 -1.53 -10.76
CA ASP A 422 23.47 -1.38 -12.22
C ASP A 422 23.89 -2.68 -12.89
N VAL A 423 22.97 -3.26 -13.66
CA VAL A 423 23.17 -4.53 -14.37
C VAL A 423 23.01 -4.36 -15.89
N ARG A 424 22.97 -3.11 -16.40
CA ARG A 424 22.80 -2.81 -17.82
C ARG A 424 23.91 -3.37 -18.72
N SER A 425 25.07 -3.70 -18.14
CA SER A 425 26.15 -4.43 -18.82
C SER A 425 25.80 -5.88 -19.19
N LEU A 426 24.61 -6.37 -18.82
CA LEU A 426 24.07 -7.65 -19.26
C LEU A 426 23.24 -7.57 -20.55
N VAL A 427 22.82 -6.38 -20.98
CA VAL A 427 22.03 -6.21 -22.21
C VAL A 427 22.89 -6.53 -23.44
N ASP A 428 22.30 -7.21 -24.43
CA ASP A 428 22.93 -7.73 -25.65
C ASP A 428 24.05 -8.77 -25.40
N THR A 429 24.00 -9.52 -24.29
CA THR A 429 25.04 -10.52 -23.95
C THR A 429 24.70 -11.98 -24.28
N THR A 430 23.42 -12.32 -24.42
CA THR A 430 22.99 -13.68 -24.81
C THR A 430 23.09 -13.89 -26.32
N GLN A 431 23.06 -15.15 -26.76
CA GLN A 431 23.13 -15.49 -28.18
C GLN A 431 21.74 -15.60 -28.79
N ARG A 432 21.50 -14.91 -29.91
CA ARG A 432 20.23 -14.93 -30.65
C ARG A 432 19.74 -16.33 -31.07
N SER A 433 20.65 -17.29 -31.22
CA SER A 433 20.32 -18.71 -31.48
C SER A 433 19.77 -19.47 -30.27
N ALA A 434 19.79 -18.86 -29.08
CA ALA A 434 19.26 -19.39 -27.83
C ALA A 434 17.99 -18.64 -27.35
N TRP A 435 17.49 -17.65 -28.11
CA TRP A 435 16.29 -16.89 -27.73
C TRP A 435 15.01 -17.74 -27.86
N PRO A 436 14.01 -17.56 -26.96
CA PRO A 436 13.95 -16.59 -25.86
C PRO A 436 14.89 -16.96 -24.69
N ALA A 437 15.75 -16.00 -24.29
CA ALA A 437 16.63 -16.13 -23.13
C ALA A 437 16.84 -14.76 -22.47
N SER A 438 16.89 -14.74 -21.14
CA SER A 438 17.30 -13.58 -20.33
C SER A 438 18.76 -13.75 -19.88
N PRO A 439 19.57 -12.69 -19.85
CA PRO A 439 20.86 -12.72 -19.18
C PRO A 439 20.66 -12.74 -17.65
N GLU A 440 21.53 -13.45 -16.93
CA GLU A 440 21.34 -13.77 -15.51
C GLU A 440 22.20 -12.88 -14.60
N ILE A 441 21.57 -12.19 -13.66
CA ILE A 441 22.26 -11.42 -12.62
C ILE A 441 22.88 -12.41 -11.63
N THR A 442 24.21 -12.41 -11.54
CA THR A 442 24.97 -13.42 -10.79
C THR A 442 25.49 -12.93 -9.44
N VAL A 443 25.76 -13.87 -8.53
CA VAL A 443 26.44 -13.61 -7.25
C VAL A 443 27.80 -12.92 -7.43
N ALA A 444 28.48 -13.14 -8.55
CA ALA A 444 29.74 -12.46 -8.86
C ALA A 444 29.54 -10.96 -9.11
N MET A 445 28.45 -10.56 -9.77
CA MET A 445 28.09 -9.15 -9.98
C MET A 445 27.67 -8.49 -8.67
N LEU A 446 26.85 -9.17 -7.85
CA LEU A 446 26.46 -8.67 -6.53
C LEU A 446 27.69 -8.41 -5.64
N LYS A 447 28.69 -9.28 -5.67
CA LYS A 447 29.95 -9.09 -4.95
C LYS A 447 30.82 -7.97 -5.53
N ALA A 448 30.82 -7.77 -6.86
CA ALA A 448 31.52 -6.66 -7.49
C ALA A 448 30.89 -5.30 -7.10
N ASP A 449 29.55 -5.25 -7.00
CA ASP A 449 28.83 -4.09 -6.47
C ASP A 449 29.16 -3.82 -4.99
N GLU A 450 29.21 -4.84 -4.13
CA GLU A 450 29.67 -4.67 -2.74
C GLU A 450 31.12 -4.17 -2.63
N MET A 451 32.01 -4.62 -3.54
CA MET A 451 33.38 -4.12 -3.60
C MET A 451 33.49 -2.66 -4.07
N ALA A 452 32.52 -2.17 -4.85
CA ALA A 452 32.50 -0.80 -5.36
C ALA A 452 31.78 0.18 -4.41
N HIS A 453 30.70 -0.27 -3.75
CA HIS A 453 29.74 0.60 -3.06
C HIS A 453 29.49 0.18 -1.58
N GLY A 454 30.30 -0.71 -1.02
CA GLY A 454 30.17 -1.23 0.34
C GLY A 454 29.14 -2.36 0.46
N GLU A 455 29.19 -3.13 1.56
CA GLU A 455 28.32 -4.31 1.75
C GLU A 455 26.81 -3.97 1.74
N PHE A 456 25.99 -4.95 1.33
CA PHE A 456 24.54 -4.90 1.50
C PHE A 456 24.17 -4.90 2.99
N ASN A 457 23.35 -3.94 3.41
CA ASN A 457 22.91 -3.82 4.80
C ASN A 457 21.51 -4.44 4.99
N PRO A 458 21.22 -5.04 6.16
CA PRO A 458 19.89 -5.56 6.48
C PRO A 458 18.78 -4.52 6.25
N GLY A 459 17.67 -4.93 5.64
CA GLY A 459 16.52 -4.05 5.38
C GLY A 459 16.69 -3.03 4.25
N GLN A 460 17.81 -3.01 3.51
CA GLN A 460 17.89 -2.25 2.26
C GLN A 460 16.96 -2.83 1.20
N ILE A 461 16.47 -1.96 0.31
CA ILE A 461 15.76 -2.36 -0.91
C ILE A 461 16.80 -2.46 -2.02
N VAL A 462 17.09 -3.67 -2.49
CA VAL A 462 18.04 -3.89 -3.60
C VAL A 462 17.29 -3.74 -4.91
N VAL A 463 17.59 -2.68 -5.66
CA VAL A 463 16.90 -2.33 -6.91
C VAL A 463 17.81 -2.65 -8.09
N PHE A 464 17.44 -3.59 -8.94
CA PHE A 464 18.14 -3.83 -10.19
C PHE A 464 17.79 -2.75 -11.22
N HIS A 465 18.83 -2.10 -11.75
CA HIS A 465 18.75 -1.16 -12.86
C HIS A 465 19.18 -1.88 -14.13
N THR A 466 18.19 -2.32 -14.91
CA THR A 466 18.30 -3.03 -16.19
C THR A 466 18.12 -2.10 -17.38
N GLY A 467 17.46 -0.95 -17.20
CA GLY A 467 17.08 -0.02 -18.25
C GLY A 467 15.96 -0.52 -19.17
N HIS A 468 15.35 -1.69 -18.90
CA HIS A 468 14.41 -2.33 -19.82
C HIS A 468 13.14 -1.53 -20.03
N LEU A 469 12.44 -1.14 -18.96
CA LEU A 469 11.22 -0.33 -19.10
C LEU A 469 11.53 1.10 -19.59
N ASP A 470 12.66 1.70 -19.20
CA ASP A 470 13.08 3.02 -19.73
C ASP A 470 13.30 3.00 -21.26
N LEU A 471 13.76 1.87 -21.82
CA LEU A 471 13.96 1.69 -23.27
C LEU A 471 12.69 1.23 -24.01
N HIS A 472 11.86 0.40 -23.39
CA HIS A 472 10.79 -0.33 -24.08
C HIS A 472 9.36 0.09 -23.72
N PHE A 473 9.11 0.78 -22.60
CA PHE A 473 7.76 1.14 -22.16
C PHE A 473 7.15 2.25 -23.05
N LYS A 474 6.44 1.82 -24.09
CA LYS A 474 5.85 2.64 -25.16
C LYS A 474 4.40 2.27 -25.37
N SER A 475 3.61 3.19 -25.91
CA SER A 475 2.23 2.90 -26.29
C SER A 475 2.15 2.03 -27.55
N ALA A 476 1.09 1.23 -27.66
CA ALA A 476 0.78 0.50 -28.88
C ALA A 476 0.71 1.46 -30.09
N PRO A 477 1.27 1.08 -31.26
CA PRO A 477 1.70 -0.27 -31.67
C PRO A 477 3.18 -0.63 -31.39
N ASP A 478 3.93 0.24 -30.70
CA ASP A 478 5.38 0.12 -30.45
C ASP A 478 5.71 -0.48 -29.06
N ASP A 479 4.70 -1.05 -28.40
CA ASP A 479 4.67 -1.56 -27.03
C ASP A 479 5.39 -2.91 -26.82
N LYS A 480 5.62 -3.65 -27.91
CA LYS A 480 6.00 -5.07 -27.91
C LYS A 480 7.35 -5.38 -27.25
N GLY A 481 8.24 -4.39 -27.18
CA GLY A 481 9.57 -4.55 -26.61
C GLY A 481 9.59 -4.90 -25.12
N VAL A 482 8.54 -4.55 -24.36
CA VAL A 482 8.47 -4.87 -22.93
C VAL A 482 8.33 -6.37 -22.72
N TRP A 483 7.34 -6.98 -23.38
CA TRP A 483 6.95 -8.38 -23.16
C TRP A 483 6.98 -9.25 -24.42
N GLN A 484 6.28 -8.84 -25.48
CA GLN A 484 5.93 -9.75 -26.57
C GLN A 484 7.15 -10.18 -27.40
N ASP A 485 8.04 -9.25 -27.75
CA ASP A 485 9.21 -9.58 -28.57
C ASP A 485 10.28 -10.36 -27.77
N PRO A 486 10.52 -10.07 -26.47
CA PRO A 486 11.26 -10.95 -25.56
C PRO A 486 10.68 -12.37 -25.42
N LEU A 487 9.41 -12.49 -25.02
CA LEU A 487 8.75 -13.78 -24.75
C LEU A 487 8.58 -14.65 -26.00
N THR A 488 8.59 -14.04 -27.19
CA THR A 488 8.56 -14.77 -28.49
C THR A 488 9.94 -14.93 -29.14
N GLY A 489 11.02 -14.59 -28.43
CA GLY A 489 12.42 -14.83 -28.87
C GLY A 489 12.86 -14.00 -30.08
N LYS A 490 12.22 -12.85 -30.34
CA LYS A 490 12.60 -11.93 -31.41
C LYS A 490 13.68 -10.94 -30.95
N SER A 491 13.68 -10.61 -29.65
CA SER A 491 14.72 -9.88 -28.93
C SER A 491 15.26 -10.73 -27.78
N GLU A 492 16.28 -10.20 -27.10
CA GLU A 492 16.68 -10.69 -25.78
C GLU A 492 15.56 -10.50 -24.74
N GLY A 493 15.62 -11.25 -23.64
CA GLY A 493 14.91 -10.97 -22.41
C GLY A 493 15.61 -9.94 -21.52
N TRP A 494 14.90 -9.38 -20.55
CA TRP A 494 15.49 -8.48 -19.55
C TRP A 494 16.49 -9.23 -18.64
N PRO A 495 17.53 -8.55 -18.13
CA PRO A 495 18.36 -9.05 -17.04
C PRO A 495 17.54 -9.47 -15.81
N ALA A 496 17.76 -10.69 -15.33
CA ALA A 496 16.96 -11.31 -14.27
C ALA A 496 17.81 -12.01 -13.20
N PRO A 497 17.48 -11.91 -11.89
CA PRO A 497 18.17 -12.66 -10.85
C PRO A 497 17.91 -14.17 -10.95
N GLY A 498 18.97 -14.96 -10.83
CA GLY A 498 18.86 -16.40 -10.60
C GLY A 498 18.64 -16.75 -9.12
N PRO A 499 18.26 -18.00 -8.79
CA PRO A 499 18.08 -18.44 -7.40
C PRO A 499 19.34 -18.26 -6.54
N ASP A 500 20.54 -18.45 -7.12
CA ASP A 500 21.81 -18.22 -6.41
C ASP A 500 21.98 -16.76 -5.98
N ALA A 501 21.48 -15.80 -6.78
CA ALA A 501 21.51 -14.37 -6.46
C ALA A 501 20.51 -14.03 -5.34
N ILE A 502 19.30 -14.58 -5.38
CA ILE A 502 18.32 -14.43 -4.29
C ILE A 502 18.83 -15.04 -2.98
N ASN A 503 19.41 -16.25 -3.03
CA ASN A 503 20.05 -16.89 -1.88
C ASN A 503 21.18 -16.01 -1.28
N TYR A 504 21.94 -15.30 -2.13
CA TYR A 504 22.99 -14.39 -1.68
C TYR A 504 22.42 -13.15 -0.99
N LEU A 505 21.41 -12.50 -1.57
CA LEU A 505 20.76 -11.34 -0.96
C LEU A 505 20.05 -11.70 0.36
N HIS A 506 19.43 -12.89 0.44
CA HIS A 506 18.90 -13.42 1.70
C HIS A 506 19.99 -13.53 2.77
N SER A 507 21.18 -14.06 2.41
CA SER A 507 22.32 -14.19 3.35
C SER A 507 22.86 -12.84 3.87
N LYS A 508 22.49 -11.72 3.24
CA LYS A 508 22.76 -10.34 3.66
C LYS A 508 21.60 -9.69 4.44
N ASN A 509 20.54 -10.46 4.74
CA ASN A 509 19.30 -10.02 5.40
C ASN A 509 18.49 -8.97 4.59
N ILE A 510 18.56 -9.04 3.26
CA ILE A 510 17.66 -8.31 2.38
C ILE A 510 16.27 -8.96 2.43
N ARG A 511 15.21 -8.15 2.54
CA ARG A 511 13.81 -8.61 2.56
C ARG A 511 13.05 -8.33 1.27
N CYS A 512 13.45 -7.31 0.53
CA CYS A 512 12.83 -6.93 -0.74
C CYS A 512 13.88 -6.75 -1.84
N VAL A 513 13.57 -7.29 -3.01
CA VAL A 513 14.33 -7.10 -4.24
C VAL A 513 13.39 -6.45 -5.25
N ALA A 514 13.87 -5.45 -5.99
CA ALA A 514 13.06 -4.70 -6.94
C ALA A 514 13.74 -4.59 -8.30
N THR A 515 12.98 -4.28 -9.36
CA THR A 515 13.52 -4.20 -10.73
C THR A 515 12.74 -3.24 -11.63
N ASP A 516 13.44 -2.57 -12.55
CA ASP A 516 12.87 -1.86 -13.71
C ASP A 516 12.69 -2.76 -14.95
N ALA A 517 12.86 -4.08 -14.76
CA ALA A 517 12.34 -5.11 -15.63
C ALA A 517 10.82 -5.33 -15.39
N PRO A 518 10.11 -5.95 -16.34
CA PRO A 518 8.67 -6.15 -16.21
C PRO A 518 8.30 -7.29 -15.23
N ASP A 519 9.21 -8.23 -14.94
CA ASP A 519 9.13 -9.13 -13.78
C ASP A 519 10.55 -9.55 -13.27
N LEU A 520 10.69 -10.12 -12.06
CA LEU A 520 11.97 -10.63 -11.52
C LEU A 520 12.34 -12.02 -12.04
N GLY A 521 11.45 -12.66 -12.79
CA GLY A 521 11.76 -13.82 -13.59
C GLY A 521 12.59 -13.41 -14.81
N GLY A 522 12.92 -14.39 -15.65
CA GLY A 522 13.38 -14.15 -17.01
C GLY A 522 12.40 -14.76 -18.00
N VAL A 523 12.63 -14.56 -19.30
CA VAL A 523 11.79 -15.16 -20.35
C VAL A 523 11.86 -16.71 -20.40
N ASP A 524 12.81 -17.33 -19.69
CA ASP A 524 12.82 -18.77 -19.39
C ASP A 524 11.88 -19.07 -18.20
N PRO A 525 10.76 -19.79 -18.41
CA PRO A 525 9.75 -20.03 -17.37
C PRO A 525 10.23 -20.95 -16.25
N ARG A 526 11.22 -21.82 -16.52
CA ARG A 526 11.82 -22.71 -15.51
C ARG A 526 12.73 -21.89 -14.60
N ARG A 527 13.59 -21.03 -15.14
CA ARG A 527 14.49 -20.17 -14.35
C ARG A 527 13.70 -19.14 -13.56
N ALA A 528 12.71 -18.49 -14.18
CA ALA A 528 11.78 -17.59 -13.49
C ALA A 528 11.12 -18.26 -12.28
N LEU A 529 10.51 -19.43 -12.46
CA LEU A 529 9.83 -20.15 -11.38
C LEU A 529 10.79 -20.52 -10.23
N MET A 530 12.01 -20.96 -10.56
CA MET A 530 13.04 -21.24 -9.55
C MET A 530 13.44 -19.98 -8.77
N THR A 531 13.47 -18.80 -9.40
CA THR A 531 13.75 -17.53 -8.74
C THR A 531 12.63 -17.15 -7.76
N TYR A 532 11.36 -17.26 -8.16
CA TYR A 532 10.23 -17.02 -7.26
C TYR A 532 10.15 -18.04 -6.11
N TRP A 533 10.54 -19.29 -6.34
CA TRP A 533 10.67 -20.29 -5.28
C TRP A 533 11.77 -19.97 -4.27
N ALA A 534 12.91 -19.43 -4.71
CA ALA A 534 13.95 -18.94 -3.79
C ALA A 534 13.49 -17.70 -3.01
N LEU A 535 12.82 -16.76 -3.69
CA LEU A 535 12.31 -15.52 -3.08
C LEU A 535 11.29 -15.82 -1.98
N GLY A 536 10.24 -16.59 -2.31
CA GLY A 536 9.23 -16.99 -1.34
C GLY A 536 9.79 -17.92 -0.27
N GLY A 537 10.71 -18.82 -0.62
CA GLY A 537 11.29 -19.81 0.30
C GLY A 537 12.08 -19.21 1.46
N HIS A 538 12.62 -18.00 1.26
CA HIS A 538 13.32 -17.19 2.27
C HIS A 538 12.43 -16.15 2.97
N ASP A 539 11.12 -16.16 2.66
CA ASP A 539 10.14 -15.17 3.11
C ASP A 539 10.56 -13.73 2.73
N MET A 540 10.94 -13.56 1.46
CA MET A 540 11.25 -12.28 0.81
C MET A 540 10.13 -11.85 -0.15
N VAL A 541 10.08 -10.57 -0.48
CA VAL A 541 9.11 -9.99 -1.43
C VAL A 541 9.81 -9.39 -2.67
N GLY A 542 9.05 -9.28 -3.75
CA GLY A 542 9.47 -8.60 -4.99
C GLY A 542 8.70 -7.29 -5.18
N VAL A 543 9.34 -6.27 -5.76
CA VAL A 543 8.65 -5.09 -6.33
C VAL A 543 9.04 -4.93 -7.79
N GLU A 544 8.09 -5.20 -8.67
CA GLU A 544 8.35 -5.35 -10.10
C GLU A 544 7.82 -4.17 -10.91
N PHE A 545 8.24 -4.08 -12.17
CA PHE A 545 7.73 -3.08 -13.12
C PHE A 545 7.97 -1.63 -12.65
N LEU A 546 9.19 -1.34 -12.19
CA LEU A 546 9.64 0.03 -11.92
C LEU A 546 10.02 0.77 -13.22
N TYR A 547 10.04 2.08 -13.16
CA TYR A 547 10.40 2.99 -14.25
C TYR A 547 11.33 4.08 -13.71
N ASN A 548 12.17 4.67 -14.55
CA ASN A 548 13.05 5.81 -14.20
C ASN A 548 14.04 5.51 -13.05
N VAL A 549 14.40 4.23 -12.85
CA VAL A 549 15.33 3.79 -11.79
C VAL A 549 16.72 4.41 -11.96
N GLY A 550 17.14 4.69 -13.20
CA GLY A 550 18.39 5.40 -13.49
C GLY A 550 18.47 6.83 -12.95
N SER A 551 17.37 7.41 -12.47
CA SER A 551 17.33 8.75 -11.85
C SER A 551 17.45 8.75 -10.32
N ILE A 552 17.46 7.58 -9.65
CA ILE A 552 17.50 7.48 -8.18
C ILE A 552 18.83 8.04 -7.63
N PRO A 553 18.83 9.08 -6.77
CA PRO A 553 20.04 9.58 -6.13
C PRO A 553 20.67 8.61 -5.12
N THR A 554 21.97 8.76 -4.89
CA THR A 554 22.65 8.11 -3.74
C THR A 554 22.01 8.55 -2.42
N ASN A 555 21.83 7.63 -1.48
CA ASN A 555 21.18 7.85 -0.18
C ASN A 555 19.67 8.19 -0.27
N SER A 556 18.98 7.72 -1.31
CA SER A 556 17.52 7.68 -1.34
C SER A 556 16.93 6.64 -0.38
N TYR A 557 15.77 6.96 0.20
CA TYR A 557 14.89 6.02 0.86
C TYR A 557 13.74 5.65 -0.10
N PHE A 558 13.59 4.36 -0.39
CA PHE A 558 12.54 3.82 -1.26
C PHE A 558 11.27 3.58 -0.44
N LEU A 559 10.11 3.93 -1.01
CA LEU A 559 8.79 3.71 -0.44
C LEU A 559 7.91 3.05 -1.50
N PHE A 560 7.41 1.84 -1.22
CA PHE A 560 6.37 1.19 -2.03
C PHE A 560 5.28 0.66 -1.10
N ALA A 561 4.03 1.07 -1.35
CA ALA A 561 2.88 0.54 -0.65
C ALA A 561 1.88 -0.06 -1.68
N PRO A 562 1.66 -1.39 -1.65
CA PRO A 562 0.68 -2.08 -2.48
C PRO A 562 -0.69 -2.15 -1.79
N THR A 563 -1.78 -1.95 -2.54
CA THR A 563 -3.15 -1.84 -2.00
C THR A 563 -3.49 -3.01 -1.07
N ARG A 564 -4.06 -2.71 0.11
CA ARG A 564 -4.22 -3.65 1.23
C ARG A 564 -5.40 -4.63 1.03
N ILE A 565 -5.28 -5.47 0.01
CA ILE A 565 -6.30 -6.47 -0.37
C ILE A 565 -6.05 -7.78 0.37
N ARG A 566 -7.08 -8.29 1.06
CA ARG A 566 -6.99 -9.57 1.78
C ARG A 566 -6.89 -10.75 0.83
N ASP A 567 -6.01 -11.69 1.17
CA ASP A 567 -5.83 -12.97 0.47
C ASP A 567 -5.37 -12.86 -1.00
N CYS A 568 -4.92 -11.68 -1.42
CA CYS A 568 -4.39 -11.40 -2.76
C CYS A 568 -2.87 -11.70 -2.82
N HIS A 569 -2.43 -12.51 -3.77
CA HIS A 569 -1.06 -13.07 -3.87
C HIS A 569 -0.08 -12.13 -4.58
N SER A 570 -0.61 -11.16 -5.33
CA SER A 570 0.05 -9.95 -5.80
C SER A 570 -0.82 -8.74 -5.40
N SER A 571 -0.34 -7.52 -5.59
CA SER A 571 -1.21 -6.32 -5.59
C SER A 571 -0.51 -5.13 -6.26
N PRO A 572 -1.22 -4.30 -7.04
CA PRO A 572 -0.66 -3.08 -7.59
C PRO A 572 -0.40 -2.05 -6.49
N GLY A 573 0.50 -1.10 -6.77
CA GLY A 573 0.80 0.01 -5.87
C GLY A 573 1.53 1.13 -6.61
N ARG A 574 2.26 1.94 -5.86
CA ARG A 574 3.14 2.97 -6.42
C ARG A 574 4.45 3.04 -5.65
N ALA A 575 5.55 3.13 -6.38
CA ALA A 575 6.89 3.25 -5.83
C ALA A 575 7.39 4.69 -5.98
N ILE A 576 7.93 5.26 -4.91
CA ILE A 576 8.64 6.54 -4.94
C ILE A 576 9.97 6.43 -4.20
N VAL A 577 10.89 7.35 -4.45
CA VAL A 577 12.04 7.61 -3.55
C VAL A 577 12.00 9.01 -2.99
N LEU A 578 12.39 9.15 -1.72
CA LEU A 578 12.68 10.40 -1.04
C LEU A 578 14.17 10.49 -0.75
N TYR A 579 14.80 11.63 -1.00
CA TYR A 579 16.26 11.83 -0.90
C TYR A 579 16.59 13.19 -0.29
#